data_AF-A0A821L848-F1
#
_entry.id   AF-A0A821L848-F1
#
_cell.length_a   1.000
_cell.length_b   1.000
_cell.length_c   1.000
_cell.angle_alpha   90.00
_cell.angle_beta   90.00
_cell.angle_gamma   90.00
#
_symmetry.space_group_name_H-M   'P 1'
#
loop_
_entity.id
_entity.type
_entity.pdbx_description
1 polymer ?
#
loop_
_entity_poly.entity_id
_entity_poly.type
_entity_poly.pdbx_seq_one_letter_code
_entity_poly.pdbx_strand_id
1 'polypeptide(L)'
;APPSPHTLSSTPPASQNAPSSSPSSNQLYDFSLLRMCSEQGQDSGVQQIIQQVHNRTSHKSFIIQHDILYKLARRGNTNIKLLYAPSTVIPELLAAYHDHHLSGHFDAERTWLALKNTYFWPHMKELVASYI
;
A
#
# COMPACT_ATOMS: atom_id res chain seq x y z
N ALA A 1 64.65 -28.87 -20.47
CA ALA A 1 63.22 -28.79 -20.11
C ALA A 1 62.42 -28.47 -21.39
N PRO A 2 61.42 -29.29 -21.73
CA PRO A 2 60.67 -29.21 -23.00
C PRO A 2 59.45 -28.25 -22.88
N PRO A 3 58.66 -28.02 -23.96
CA PRO A 3 58.01 -26.75 -24.28
C PRO A 3 56.53 -26.62 -23.85
N SER A 4 56.02 -25.38 -23.86
CA SER A 4 54.59 -25.04 -23.89
C SER A 4 53.93 -25.54 -25.19
N PRO A 5 52.71 -26.08 -25.14
CA PRO A 5 51.50 -25.39 -25.62
C PRO A 5 50.36 -25.55 -24.59
N HIS A 6 49.17 -24.96 -24.68
CA HIS A 6 48.05 -25.36 -25.52
C HIS A 6 46.98 -24.26 -25.54
N THR A 7 46.52 -23.90 -26.73
CA THR A 7 45.24 -23.24 -26.98
C THR A 7 44.16 -24.31 -27.06
N LEU A 8 43.05 -24.16 -26.33
CA LEU A 8 41.79 -24.85 -26.63
C LEU A 8 40.63 -23.87 -26.49
N SER A 9 39.97 -23.67 -27.62
CA SER A 9 38.73 -22.91 -27.83
C SER A 9 37.56 -23.61 -27.16
N SER A 10 36.77 -22.87 -26.38
CA SER A 10 35.40 -23.22 -26.00
C SER A 10 34.55 -21.97 -25.81
N THR A 11 33.73 -21.64 -26.80
CA THR A 11 32.38 -21.09 -26.60
C THR A 11 31.40 -22.20 -27.01
N PRO A 12 30.11 -22.23 -26.60
CA PRO A 12 29.23 -21.12 -26.17
C PRO A 12 28.28 -21.55 -24.99
N PRO A 13 27.06 -21.03 -24.74
CA PRO A 13 26.45 -19.71 -25.01
C PRO A 13 25.86 -19.04 -23.75
N ALA A 14 25.54 -17.75 -23.91
CA ALA A 14 24.42 -17.01 -23.32
C ALA A 14 23.76 -17.53 -22.03
N SER A 15 23.94 -16.78 -20.94
CA SER A 15 22.85 -16.34 -20.06
C SER A 15 23.41 -15.39 -19.03
N GLN A 16 23.10 -14.11 -19.20
CA GLN A 16 22.78 -13.17 -18.13
C GLN A 16 22.46 -11.81 -18.77
N ASN A 17 21.35 -11.77 -19.50
CA ASN A 17 20.50 -10.59 -19.43
C ASN A 17 19.91 -10.60 -18.02
N ALA A 18 20.66 -10.11 -17.05
CA ALA A 18 20.09 -9.66 -15.81
C ALA A 18 19.49 -8.28 -16.11
N PRO A 19 18.16 -8.10 -16.13
CA PRO A 19 17.64 -6.76 -16.00
C PRO A 19 18.06 -6.25 -14.62
N SER A 20 19.02 -5.33 -14.61
CA SER A 20 19.30 -4.47 -13.46
C SER A 20 18.09 -3.57 -13.24
N SER A 21 17.02 -4.16 -12.70
CA SER A 21 15.92 -3.43 -12.13
C SER A 21 16.18 -3.40 -10.64
N SER A 22 17.01 -2.47 -10.19
CA SER A 22 16.92 -1.99 -8.81
C SER A 22 15.45 -1.66 -8.59
N PRO A 23 14.72 -2.30 -7.66
CA PRO A 23 13.35 -1.92 -7.39
C PRO A 23 13.42 -0.50 -6.85
N SER A 24 13.04 0.48 -7.67
CA SER A 24 12.71 1.82 -7.19
C SER A 24 11.76 1.63 -6.00
N SER A 25 11.99 2.30 -4.86
CA SER A 25 11.14 2.22 -3.64
C SER A 25 9.63 2.24 -3.94
N ASN A 26 9.24 2.81 -5.08
CA ASN A 26 7.88 2.90 -5.59
C ASN A 26 7.18 1.58 -5.97
N GLN A 27 7.81 0.40 -5.89
CA GLN A 27 7.16 -0.90 -6.19
C GLN A 27 7.18 -1.92 -5.04
N LEU A 28 7.65 -1.55 -3.84
CA LEU A 28 7.74 -2.52 -2.74
C LEU A 28 6.37 -2.95 -2.20
N TYR A 29 5.35 -2.11 -2.37
CA TYR A 29 4.02 -2.32 -1.78
C TYR A 29 2.94 -2.44 -2.85
N ASP A 30 2.14 -3.51 -2.76
CA ASP A 30 0.95 -3.68 -3.59
C ASP A 30 -0.28 -3.13 -2.84
N PHE A 31 -0.85 -2.01 -3.32
CA PHE A 31 -2.09 -1.44 -2.77
C PHE A 31 -3.30 -1.68 -3.68
N SER A 32 -3.25 -2.72 -4.52
CA SER A 32 -4.33 -3.09 -5.44
C SER A 32 -5.63 -3.42 -4.69
N LEU A 33 -6.77 -3.15 -5.34
CA LEU A 33 -8.09 -3.48 -4.81
C LEU A 33 -8.25 -4.96 -4.46
N LEU A 34 -7.61 -5.86 -5.22
CA LEU A 34 -7.63 -7.30 -4.96
C LEU A 34 -7.00 -7.64 -3.60
N ARG A 35 -5.82 -7.07 -3.32
CA ARG A 35 -5.17 -7.23 -2.01
C ARG A 35 -6.02 -6.61 -0.91
N MET A 36 -6.53 -5.39 -1.12
CA MET A 36 -7.35 -4.69 -0.13
C MET A 36 -8.61 -5.49 0.22
N CYS A 37 -9.28 -6.09 -0.77
CA CYS A 37 -10.41 -6.99 -0.54
C CYS A 37 -10.01 -8.20 0.32
N SER A 38 -8.89 -8.86 -0.01
CA SER A 38 -8.38 -10.00 0.74
C SER A 38 -8.07 -9.64 2.20
N GLU A 39 -7.34 -8.56 2.41
CA GLU A 39 -6.93 -8.08 3.73
C GLU A 39 -8.13 -7.63 4.58
N GLN A 40 -9.10 -6.95 3.98
CA GLN A 40 -10.37 -6.62 4.66
C GLN A 40 -11.18 -7.87 5.01
N GLY A 41 -11.06 -8.94 4.21
CA GLY A 41 -11.63 -10.26 4.49
C GLY A 41 -11.13 -10.88 5.79
N GLN A 42 -9.87 -10.64 6.14
CA GLN A 42 -9.20 -11.22 7.30
C GLN A 42 -9.16 -10.29 8.52
N ASP A 43 -9.40 -8.98 8.33
CA ASP A 43 -9.41 -8.00 9.41
C ASP A 43 -10.73 -8.06 10.20
N SER A 44 -10.69 -8.60 11.41
CA SER A 44 -11.85 -8.72 12.30
C SER A 44 -12.55 -7.39 12.56
N GLY A 45 -11.82 -6.28 12.65
CA GLY A 45 -12.39 -4.95 12.87
C GLY A 45 -13.16 -4.46 11.65
N VAL A 46 -12.62 -4.68 10.45
CA VAL A 46 -13.30 -4.37 9.18
C VAL A 46 -14.53 -5.26 8.99
N GLN A 47 -14.42 -6.55 9.27
CA GLN A 47 -15.53 -7.51 9.16
C GLN A 47 -16.72 -7.11 10.06
N GLN A 48 -16.45 -6.62 11.28
CA GLN A 48 -17.51 -6.10 12.16
C GLN A 48 -18.25 -4.92 11.51
N ILE A 49 -17.54 -3.99 10.87
CA ILE A 49 -18.16 -2.84 10.20
C ILE A 49 -18.96 -3.29 8.98
N ILE A 50 -18.42 -4.22 8.19
CA ILE A 50 -19.12 -4.82 7.04
C ILE A 50 -20.46 -5.43 7.48
N GLN A 51 -20.45 -6.19 8.58
CA GLN A 51 -21.65 -6.81 9.13
C GLN A 51 -22.67 -5.78 9.62
N GLN A 52 -22.23 -4.68 10.24
CA GLN A 52 -23.12 -3.58 10.64
C GLN A 52 -23.76 -2.86 9.46
N VAL A 53 -22.99 -2.62 8.39
CA VAL A 53 -23.50 -2.02 7.15
C VAL A 53 -24.55 -2.93 6.51
N HIS A 54 -24.30 -4.25 6.47
CA HIS A 54 -25.24 -5.23 5.91
C HIS A 54 -26.54 -5.31 6.73
N ASN A 55 -26.43 -5.29 8.06
CA ASN A 55 -27.56 -5.32 8.99
C ASN A 55 -28.30 -3.98 9.11
N ARG A 56 -27.87 -2.94 8.38
CA ARG A 56 -28.42 -1.57 8.40
C ARG A 56 -28.49 -0.95 9.80
N THR A 57 -27.71 -1.45 10.75
CA THR A 57 -27.78 -1.07 12.16
C THR A 57 -27.04 0.21 12.46
N SER A 58 -26.03 0.57 11.65
CA SER A 58 -25.38 1.86 11.71
C SER A 58 -24.61 2.11 10.43
N HIS A 59 -24.30 3.38 10.17
CA HIS A 59 -23.35 3.89 9.16
C HIS A 59 -23.87 4.29 7.77
N LYS A 60 -24.65 5.39 7.72
CA LYS A 60 -24.89 6.18 6.49
C LYS A 60 -23.61 6.64 5.77
N SER A 61 -22.49 6.66 6.49
CA SER A 61 -21.19 7.12 5.98
C SER A 61 -20.30 5.98 5.50
N PHE A 62 -20.82 4.76 5.35
CA PHE A 62 -20.05 3.61 4.86
C PHE A 62 -20.82 2.88 3.78
N ILE A 63 -20.11 2.37 2.79
CA ILE A 63 -20.67 1.59 1.69
C ILE A 63 -19.75 0.42 1.39
N ILE A 64 -20.33 -0.66 0.89
CA ILE A 64 -19.59 -1.80 0.36
C ILE A 64 -19.75 -1.80 -1.15
N GLN A 65 -18.65 -1.90 -1.88
CA GLN A 65 -18.66 -1.97 -3.34
C GLN A 65 -17.59 -2.97 -3.81
N HIS A 66 -18.01 -3.95 -4.62
CA HIS A 66 -17.15 -5.06 -5.05
C HIS A 66 -16.44 -5.75 -3.87
N ASP A 67 -17.20 -6.05 -2.81
CA ASP A 67 -16.70 -6.68 -1.57
C ASP A 67 -15.65 -5.88 -0.78
N ILE A 68 -15.47 -4.61 -1.13
CA ILE A 68 -14.55 -3.69 -0.45
C ILE A 68 -15.34 -2.65 0.33
N LEU A 69 -14.97 -2.43 1.58
CA LEU A 69 -15.51 -1.39 2.44
C LEU A 69 -14.89 -0.03 2.11
N TYR A 70 -15.75 0.97 1.97
CA TYR A 70 -15.38 2.37 1.81
C TYR A 70 -16.10 3.24 2.84
N LYS A 71 -15.43 4.32 3.26
CA LYS A 71 -16.04 5.42 4.00
C LYS A 71 -16.43 6.54 3.04
N LEU A 72 -17.67 7.00 3.14
CA LEU A 72 -18.15 8.22 2.50
C LEU A 72 -17.72 9.44 3.33
N ALA A 73 -16.98 10.35 2.70
CA ALA A 73 -16.58 11.62 3.28
C ALA A 73 -17.08 12.77 2.41
N ARG A 74 -17.55 13.84 3.05
CA ARG A 74 -18.01 15.03 2.33
C ARG A 74 -16.84 15.92 1.95
N ARG A 75 -16.75 16.29 0.67
CA ARG A 75 -15.81 17.28 0.12
C ARG A 75 -16.60 18.32 -0.65
N GLY A 76 -16.74 19.51 -0.05
CA GLY A 76 -17.59 20.57 -0.56
C GLY A 76 -19.04 20.09 -0.73
N ASN A 77 -19.51 20.09 -1.98
CA ASN A 77 -20.87 19.70 -2.35
C ASN A 77 -21.01 18.22 -2.75
N THR A 78 -19.93 17.45 -2.73
CA THR A 78 -19.93 16.03 -3.16
C THR A 78 -19.45 15.10 -2.05
N ASN A 79 -19.80 13.81 -2.17
CA ASN A 79 -19.24 12.76 -1.33
C ASN A 79 -18.16 12.01 -2.10
N ILE A 80 -16.99 11.83 -1.49
CA ILE A 80 -15.92 10.98 -2.00
C ILE A 80 -15.91 9.65 -1.24
N LYS A 81 -15.41 8.60 -1.89
CA LYS A 81 -15.22 7.28 -1.31
C LYS A 81 -13.75 7.15 -0.89
N LEU A 82 -13.55 6.90 0.39
CA LEU A 82 -12.23 6.60 0.97
C LEU A 82 -12.15 5.10 1.20
N LEU A 83 -11.11 4.47 0.69
CA LEU A 83 -10.86 3.04 0.88
C LEU A 83 -10.56 2.78 2.35
N TYR A 84 -11.29 1.86 2.96
CA TYR A 84 -11.00 1.47 4.34
C TYR A 84 -9.71 0.65 4.37
N ALA A 85 -8.66 1.18 5.01
CA ALA A 85 -7.39 0.48 5.13
C ALA A 85 -7.47 -0.56 6.26
N PRO A 86 -7.21 -1.86 5.99
CA PRO A 86 -7.12 -2.87 7.03
C PRO A 86 -5.85 -2.69 7.85
N SER A 87 -5.88 -3.15 9.10
CA SER A 87 -4.84 -2.91 10.11
C SER A 87 -3.47 -3.40 9.69
N THR A 88 -3.43 -4.48 8.90
CA THR A 88 -2.23 -5.11 8.34
C THR A 88 -1.55 -4.28 7.26
N VAL A 89 -2.32 -3.49 6.50
CA VAL A 89 -1.82 -2.69 5.36
C VAL A 89 -1.42 -1.27 5.79
N ILE A 90 -1.91 -0.79 6.93
CA ILE A 90 -1.59 0.55 7.46
C ILE A 90 -0.08 0.78 7.59
N PRO A 91 0.75 -0.12 8.20
CA PRO A 91 2.18 0.11 8.33
C PRO A 91 2.90 0.27 6.99
N GLU A 92 2.45 -0.47 5.97
CA GLU A 92 3.00 -0.40 4.62
C GLU A 92 2.62 0.90 3.92
N LEU A 93 1.37 1.37 4.09
CA LEU A 93 0.94 2.68 3.60
C LEU A 93 1.77 3.80 4.24
N LEU A 94 2.05 3.71 5.54
CA LEU A 94 2.87 4.72 6.21
C LEU A 94 4.29 4.71 5.69
N ALA A 95 4.92 3.54 5.60
CA ALA A 95 6.27 3.41 5.06
C ALA A 95 6.37 3.93 3.62
N ALA A 96 5.43 3.56 2.74
CA ALA A 96 5.41 3.96 1.34
C ALA A 96 5.28 5.49 1.15
N TYR A 97 4.46 6.14 1.98
CA TYR A 97 4.20 7.58 1.86
C TYR A 97 5.17 8.44 2.68
N HIS A 98 5.84 7.85 3.67
CA HIS A 98 6.89 8.51 4.46
C HIS A 98 8.26 8.47 3.76
N ASP A 99 8.64 7.35 3.14
CA ASP A 99 9.98 7.15 2.54
C ASP A 99 10.23 7.94 1.24
N HIS A 100 9.29 8.83 0.86
CA HIS A 100 9.46 9.73 -0.28
C HIS A 100 10.39 10.90 0.11
N HIS A 101 11.69 10.62 0.06
CA HIS A 101 12.96 11.37 0.22
C HIS A 101 13.04 12.93 0.17
N LEU A 102 11.97 13.71 0.36
CA LEU A 102 11.96 15.18 0.20
C LEU A 102 11.41 15.96 1.40
N SER A 103 11.59 15.50 2.63
CA SER A 103 10.93 16.14 3.76
C SER A 103 11.79 16.17 5.02
N GLY A 104 11.89 17.35 5.63
CA GLY A 104 12.21 17.53 7.04
C GLY A 104 11.04 18.19 7.75
N HIS A 105 10.95 18.06 9.08
CA HIS A 105 10.02 18.64 10.08
C HIS A 105 8.50 18.61 9.82
N PHE A 106 8.03 18.40 8.59
CA PHE A 106 6.62 18.38 8.16
C PHE A 106 6.15 16.99 7.70
N ASP A 107 6.90 15.94 8.01
CA ASP A 107 6.69 14.59 7.51
C ASP A 107 5.29 14.04 7.84
N ALA A 108 4.80 14.28 9.06
CA ALA A 108 3.50 13.76 9.50
C ALA A 108 2.32 14.45 8.83
N GLU A 109 2.36 15.77 8.72
CA GLU A 109 1.31 16.51 8.05
C GLU A 109 1.25 16.17 6.56
N ARG A 110 2.42 16.08 5.89
CA ARG A 110 2.51 15.70 4.48
C ARG A 110 1.98 14.29 4.23
N THR A 111 2.43 13.32 5.03
CA THR A 111 1.96 11.92 4.95
C THR A 111 0.45 11.84 5.14
N TRP A 112 -0.09 12.53 6.14
CA TRP A 112 -1.54 12.58 6.36
C TRP A 112 -2.29 13.25 5.19
N LEU A 113 -1.79 14.37 4.68
CA LEU A 113 -2.39 15.08 3.54
C LEU A 113 -2.42 14.22 2.27
N ALA A 114 -1.40 13.40 2.04
CA ALA A 114 -1.33 12.49 0.92
C ALA A 114 -2.35 11.33 1.04
N LEU A 115 -2.52 10.79 2.25
CA LEU A 115 -3.37 9.62 2.48
C LEU A 115 -4.86 9.97 2.64
N LYS A 116 -5.20 11.12 3.25
CA LYS A 116 -6.57 11.46 3.71
C LYS A 116 -7.65 11.54 2.62
N ASN A 117 -7.26 11.61 1.35
CA ASN A 117 -8.18 11.72 0.22
C ASN A 117 -8.44 10.38 -0.46
N THR A 118 -7.66 9.35 -0.12
CA THR A 118 -7.73 8.03 -0.74
C THR A 118 -8.10 6.97 0.28
N TYR A 119 -7.54 7.05 1.48
CA TYR A 119 -7.68 6.03 2.52
C TYR A 119 -8.37 6.57 3.77
N PHE A 120 -8.91 5.64 4.55
CA PHE A 120 -9.44 5.91 5.88
C PHE A 120 -9.17 4.73 6.81
N TRP A 121 -8.81 5.03 8.05
CA TRP A 121 -8.90 4.11 9.19
C TRP A 121 -9.17 4.91 10.47
N PRO A 122 -9.62 4.26 11.56
CA PRO A 122 -9.83 4.91 12.85
C PRO A 122 -8.52 5.51 13.38
N HIS A 123 -8.58 6.71 13.96
CA HIS A 123 -7.41 7.40 14.55
C HIS A 123 -6.25 7.62 13.57
N MET A 124 -6.57 7.81 12.29
CA MET A 124 -5.58 7.93 11.22
C MET A 124 -4.59 9.08 11.44
N LYS A 125 -5.03 10.24 11.92
CA LYS A 125 -4.14 11.39 12.11
C LYS A 125 -3.16 11.14 13.25
N GLU A 126 -3.64 10.56 14.34
CA GLU A 126 -2.85 10.20 15.52
C GLU A 126 -1.81 9.14 15.14
N LEU A 127 -2.21 8.09 14.43
CA LEU A 127 -1.33 7.01 14.04
C LEU A 127 -0.24 7.46 13.06
N VAL A 128 -0.58 8.32 12.09
CA VAL A 128 0.42 8.95 11.20
C VAL A 128 1.42 9.79 12.01
N ALA A 129 0.93 10.57 12.99
CA ALA A 129 1.79 11.40 13.82
C ALA A 129 2.70 10.59 14.75
N SER A 130 2.27 9.40 15.20
CA SER A 130 3.08 8.51 16.03
C SER A 130 4.09 7.66 15.25
N TYR A 131 3.94 7.54 13.93
CA TYR A 131 4.84 6.75 13.08
C TYR A 131 6.17 7.47 12.77
N ILE A 132 6.20 8.79 12.95
CA ILE A 132 7.26 9.70 12.48
C ILE A 132 8.06 10.24 13.66
#